data_AF-A0A2V7YU11-F1
#
_entry.id   AF-A0A2V7YU11-F1
#
_cell.length_a   1.000
_cell.length_b   1.000
_cell.length_c   1.000
_cell.angle_alpha   90.00
_cell.angle_beta   90.00
_cell.angle_gamma   90.00
#
_symmetry.space_group_name_H-M   'P 1'
#
loop_
_entity.id
_entity.type
_entity.pdbx_description
1 polymer ?
#
loop_
_entity_poly.entity_id
_entity_poly.type
_entity_poly.pdbx_seq_one_letter_code
_entity_poly.pdbx_strand_id
1 'polypeptide(L)' 'MSAVDDRILSGVPDPEDLGVELSLRPQRLDEYIGQKKVIDNLRVFIRAARERREALDHVLLF' A
#
# COMPACT_ATOMS: atom_id res chain seq x y z
N MET A 1 32.29 -25.69 -6.63
CA MET A 1 31.93 -24.76 -7.73
C MET A 1 30.97 -25.47 -8.67
N SER A 2 29.66 -25.27 -8.49
CA SER A 2 28.64 -25.61 -9.47
C SER A 2 27.39 -24.79 -9.13
N ALA A 3 27.09 -23.85 -10.04
CA ALA A 3 25.83 -23.13 -10.26
C ALA A 3 24.94 -22.88 -9.02
N VAL A 4 25.19 -21.76 -8.33
CA VAL A 4 24.12 -21.08 -7.60
C VAL A 4 23.23 -20.45 -8.68
N ASP A 5 22.03 -20.99 -8.77
CA ASP A 5 20.91 -20.59 -9.61
C ASP A 5 20.85 -19.05 -9.76
N ASP A 6 20.83 -18.58 -11.00
CA ASP A 6 20.82 -17.17 -11.44
C ASP A 6 19.43 -16.54 -11.16
N ARG A 7 18.92 -16.72 -9.94
CA ARG A 7 17.66 -16.12 -9.50
C ARG A 7 17.92 -14.68 -9.12
N ILE A 8 17.59 -13.78 -10.03
CA ILE A 8 17.58 -12.31 -9.83
C ILE A 8 16.65 -11.91 -8.67
N LEU A 9 15.77 -12.79 -8.19
CA LEU A 9 14.81 -12.51 -7.13
C LEU A 9 15.12 -13.33 -5.87
N SER A 10 15.71 -12.65 -4.89
CA SER A 10 15.65 -13.07 -3.48
C SER A 10 14.23 -12.84 -2.96
N GLY A 11 13.58 -13.87 -2.41
CA GLY A 11 12.31 -13.72 -1.69
C GLY A 11 12.49 -13.21 -0.26
N VAL A 12 13.73 -12.99 0.17
CA VAL A 12 14.08 -12.46 1.48
C VAL A 12 14.33 -10.96 1.33
N PRO A 13 13.62 -10.10 2.10
CA PRO A 13 13.87 -8.66 2.08
C PRO A 13 15.30 -8.36 2.50
N ASP A 14 15.99 -7.51 1.74
CA ASP A 14 17.28 -6.98 2.17
C ASP A 14 17.07 -6.01 3.35
N PRO A 15 17.81 -6.15 4.47
CA PRO A 15 17.78 -5.20 5.58
C PRO A 15 18.01 -3.74 5.15
N GLU A 16 18.80 -3.50 4.10
CA GLU A 16 19.04 -2.15 3.57
C GLU A 16 17.82 -1.59 2.84
N ASP A 17 17.07 -2.44 2.12
CA ASP A 17 15.84 -2.05 1.41
C ASP A 17 14.68 -1.75 2.37
N LEU A 18 14.62 -2.43 3.52
CA LEU A 18 13.56 -2.26 4.53
C LEU A 18 13.41 -0.81 5.01
N GLY A 19 14.53 -0.09 5.22
CA GLY A 19 14.49 1.31 5.63
C GLY A 19 13.97 2.24 4.53
N VAL A 20 14.34 1.96 3.29
CA VAL A 20 13.94 2.75 2.11
C VAL A 20 12.47 2.51 1.76
N GLU A 21 12.00 1.25 1.78
CA GLU A 21 10.60 0.92 1.49
C GLU A 21 9.62 1.63 2.42
N LEU A 22 9.96 1.75 3.71
CA LEU A 22 9.12 2.44 4.69
C LEU A 22 8.94 3.93 4.37
N SER A 23 9.96 4.56 3.78
CA SER A 23 9.89 5.97 3.37
C SER A 23 9.05 6.19 2.10
N LEU A 24 8.95 5.16 1.25
CA LEU A 24 8.20 5.21 0.00
C LEU A 24 6.71 4.90 0.16
N ARG A 25 6.30 4.28 1.27
CA ARG A 25 4.90 3.95 1.56
C ARG A 25 4.24 5.10 2.35
N PRO A 26 3.31 5.85 1.75
CA PRO A 26 2.60 6.92 2.43
C PRO A 26 1.94 6.42 3.71
N GLN A 27 2.12 7.14 4.82
CA GLN A 27 1.47 6.82 6.10
C GLN A 27 0.04 7.33 6.12
N ARG A 28 -0.25 8.34 5.29
CA ARG A 28 -1.54 9.00 5.23
C ARG A 28 -2.06 9.11 3.80
N LEU A 29 -3.39 9.11 3.63
CA LEU A 29 -4.02 9.23 2.32
C LEU A 29 -3.75 10.58 1.62
N ASP A 30 -3.36 11.62 2.36
CA ASP A 30 -2.94 12.93 1.83
C ASP A 30 -1.51 12.94 1.30
N GLU A 31 -0.67 11.98 1.68
CA GLU A 31 0.69 11.80 1.17
C GLU A 31 0.72 10.94 -0.11
N TYR A 32 -0.41 10.30 -0.46
CA TYR A 32 -0.49 9.43 -1.62
C TYR A 32 -0.44 10.22 -2.94
N ILE A 33 0.53 9.89 -3.78
CA ILE A 33 0.76 10.56 -5.06
C ILE A 33 0.07 9.78 -6.18
N GLY A 34 -0.82 10.44 -6.93
CA GLY A 34 -1.57 9.85 -8.03
C GLY A 34 -2.93 9.28 -7.60
N GLN A 35 -3.62 8.61 -8.55
CA GLN A 35 -4.93 7.97 -8.33
C GLN A 35 -5.97 8.84 -7.59
N LYS A 36 -6.00 10.15 -7.86
CA LYS A 36 -6.81 11.12 -7.12
C LYS A 36 -8.28 10.71 -6.98
N LYS A 37 -8.90 10.22 -8.06
CA LYS A 37 -10.29 9.76 -8.07
C LYS A 37 -10.55 8.61 -7.08
N VAL A 38 -9.64 7.64 -7.03
CA VAL A 38 -9.72 6.48 -6.14
C VAL A 38 -9.62 6.93 -4.68
N ILE A 39 -8.63 7.79 -4.39
CA ILE A 39 -8.42 8.33 -3.03
C ILE A 39 -9.62 9.17 -2.58
N ASP A 40 -10.19 9.99 -3.45
CA ASP A 40 -11.35 10.82 -3.12
C ASP A 40 -12.60 9.95 -2.85
N ASN A 41 -12.84 8.90 -3.64
CA ASN A 41 -13.91 7.93 -3.37
C ASN A 41 -13.70 7.22 -2.03
N LEU A 42 -12.47 6.75 -1.77
CA LEU A 42 -12.12 6.08 -0.51
C LEU A 42 -12.38 6.99 0.70
N ARG A 43 -12.08 8.29 0.61
CA ARG A 43 -12.38 9.27 1.66
C ARG A 43 -13.88 9.37 1.96
N VAL A 44 -14.73 9.32 0.93
CA VAL A 44 -16.19 9.32 1.10
C VAL A 44 -16.64 8.05 1.81
N PHE A 45 -16.14 6.88 1.39
CA PHE A 45 -16.50 5.61 2.01
C PHE A 45 -16.09 5.53 3.49
N ILE A 46 -14.85 5.91 3.81
CA ILE A 46 -14.34 5.95 5.19
C ILE A 46 -15.20 6.88 6.04
N ARG A 47 -15.54 8.08 5.52
CA ARG A 47 -16.39 9.03 6.24
C ARG A 47 -17.75 8.43 6.56
N ALA A 48 -18.41 7.83 5.56
CA ALA A 48 -19.73 7.26 5.71
C ALA A 48 -19.74 6.09 6.72
N ALA A 49 -18.72 5.22 6.69
CA ALA A 49 -18.57 4.13 7.67
C ALA A 49 -18.37 4.68 9.10
N ARG A 50 -17.54 5.73 9.26
CA ARG A 50 -17.33 6.40 10.55
C ARG A 50 -18.63 7.02 11.10
N GLU A 51 -19.42 7.66 10.25
CA GLU A 51 -20.70 8.26 10.63
C GLU A 51 -21.70 7.19 11.11
N ARG A 52 -21.72 6.02 10.45
CA ARG A 52 -22.53 4.87 10.85
C ARG A 52 -21.97 4.09 12.05
N ARG A 53 -20.74 4.39 12.48
CA ARG A 53 -20.00 3.66 13.53
C ARG A 53 -19.89 2.16 13.24
N GLU A 54 -19.67 1.82 11.97
CA GLU A 54 -19.44 0.45 11.50
C GLU A 54 -18.08 0.34 10.80
N ALA A 55 -17.59 -0.89 10.66
CA ALA A 55 -16.40 -1.13 9.85
C ALA A 55 -16.71 -0.84 8.38
N LEU A 56 -15.73 -0.30 7.66
CA LEU A 56 -15.81 -0.20 6.20
C LEU A 56 -15.76 -1.62 5.63
N ASP A 57 -16.80 -2.01 4.90
CA ASP A 57 -16.87 -3.31 4.22
C ASP A 57 -15.98 -3.32 2.96
N HIS A 58 -15.98 -4.43 2.22
CA HIS A 58 -15.21 -4.62 1.00
C HIS A 58 -15.59 -3.59 -0.07
N VAL A 59 -14.57 -2.96 -0.65
CA VAL A 59 -14.73 -1.94 -1.71
C VAL A 59 -13.96 -2.37 -2.96
N LEU A 60 -14.60 -2.25 -4.12
CA LEU A 60 -13.96 -2.36 -5.42
C LEU A 60 -13.55 -0.97 -5.91
N LEU A 61 -12.29 -0.82 -6.30
CA LEU A 61 -11.70 0.43 -6.80
C LEU A 61 -11.31 0.24 -8.27
N PHE A 62 -11.70 1.19 -9.13
CA PHE A 62 -11.44 1.19 -10.58
C PHE A 62 -11.06 2.60 -11.06
#